data_AF-A0A2D8XD55-F1
#
_entry.id   AF-A0A2D8XD55-F1
#
_cell.length_a   1.000
_cell.length_b   1.000
_cell.length_c   1.000
_cell.angle_alpha   90.00
_cell.angle_beta   90.00
_cell.angle_gamma   90.00
#
_symmetry.space_group_name_H-M   'P 1'
#
loop_
_entity.id
_entity.type
_entity.pdbx_description
1 polymer ?
#
loop_
_entity_poly.entity_id
_entity_poly.type
_entity_poly.pdbx_seq_one_letter_code
_entity_poly.pdbx_strand_id
1 'polypeptide(L)'
;MPPRAEPKPAFDPTQIAALLDKLPEEEPQPVRRSEPQPARQAGPAAQLTMSEIDAFKVQMRRCWSVPAGAANAESLVVRIKVFLRPDGSLSQPPQLINNSRLLSGDSYFRAAADSAMRAIRRCAPFQMPADKYASWREIDLNFDPREMLGG
;
A
#
# COMPACT_ATOMS: atom_id res chain seq x y z
N MET A 1 62.65 19.12 11.42
CA MET A 1 61.47 19.92 11.78
C MET A 1 60.24 19.33 11.11
N PRO A 2 59.09 19.35 11.79
CA PRO A 2 58.07 18.31 11.77
C PRO A 2 56.79 18.80 11.02
N PRO A 3 55.57 18.24 11.22
CA PRO A 3 55.06 16.96 10.73
C PRO A 3 53.60 17.06 10.17
N ARG A 4 52.98 15.87 9.92
CA ARG A 4 51.51 15.58 9.91
C ARG A 4 50.72 15.94 8.64
N ALA A 5 49.74 15.15 8.16
CA ALA A 5 48.75 14.39 8.92
C ALA A 5 48.23 13.11 8.24
N GLU A 6 48.13 12.06 9.07
CA GLU A 6 47.19 10.92 9.01
C GLU A 6 45.74 11.42 9.32
N PRO A 7 44.76 10.56 9.62
CA PRO A 7 44.05 9.54 8.86
C PRO A 7 42.56 9.94 8.65
N LYS A 8 41.81 9.28 7.75
CA LYS A 8 40.35 9.41 7.71
C LYS A 8 39.72 8.57 8.84
N PRO A 9 38.95 9.16 9.77
CA PRO A 9 38.35 8.41 10.86
C PRO A 9 37.19 7.55 10.36
N ALA A 10 37.15 6.32 10.85
CA ALA A 10 35.98 5.45 10.81
C ALA A 10 34.88 6.03 11.69
N PHE A 11 33.62 5.92 11.25
CA PHE A 11 32.46 6.26 12.06
C PHE A 11 32.28 5.20 13.14
N ASP A 12 32.51 5.56 14.40
CA ASP A 12 32.22 4.74 15.57
C ASP A 12 30.78 4.99 16.06
N PRO A 13 29.89 3.98 16.03
CA PRO A 13 28.49 4.12 16.43
C PRO A 13 28.27 4.17 17.96
N THR A 14 29.33 4.25 18.77
CA THR A 14 29.24 4.18 20.23
C THR A 14 28.94 5.53 20.91
N GLN A 15 28.77 6.62 20.17
CA GLN A 15 28.55 7.96 20.75
C GLN A 15 27.08 8.39 20.92
N ILE A 16 26.11 7.53 20.60
CA ILE A 16 24.68 7.87 20.67
C ILE A 16 24.08 7.80 22.09
N ALA A 17 24.90 7.66 23.14
CA ALA A 17 24.41 7.40 24.50
C ALA A 17 24.47 8.61 25.46
N ALA A 18 24.95 9.79 25.03
CA ALA A 18 25.27 10.87 25.97
C ALA A 18 24.49 12.19 25.78
N LEU A 19 23.32 12.17 25.11
CA LEU A 19 22.49 13.37 24.91
C LEU A 19 21.03 13.16 25.37
N LEU A 20 20.83 12.34 26.39
CA LEU A 20 19.65 12.41 27.26
C LEU A 20 20.12 12.85 28.65
N ASP A 21 20.24 14.16 28.88
CA ASP A 21 19.90 14.80 30.16
C ASP A 21 20.28 16.29 30.10
N LYS A 22 19.28 17.17 30.01
CA LYS A 22 19.15 18.44 30.74
C LYS A 22 18.20 19.42 30.03
N LEU A 23 17.03 19.60 30.64
CA LEU A 23 16.05 20.66 30.37
C LEU A 23 16.62 22.04 30.78
N PRO A 24 16.04 23.14 30.26
CA PRO A 24 15.22 23.96 31.17
C PRO A 24 13.88 24.43 30.57
N GLU A 25 12.99 24.76 31.51
CA GLU A 25 11.59 25.17 31.40
C GLU A 25 11.43 26.68 31.15
N GLU A 26 10.61 27.09 30.17
CA GLU A 26 10.02 28.44 30.06
C GLU A 26 8.60 28.35 29.42
N GLU A 27 7.55 28.70 30.18
CA GLU A 27 6.17 29.01 29.71
C GLU A 27 6.02 30.56 29.54
N PRO A 28 4.96 31.17 28.94
CA PRO A 28 3.71 30.64 28.32
C PRO A 28 3.28 31.32 26.97
N GLN A 29 2.37 30.68 26.19
CA GLN A 29 1.14 31.24 25.54
C GLN A 29 0.66 30.44 24.29
N PRO A 30 -0.67 30.43 24.00
CA PRO A 30 -1.33 29.31 23.33
C PRO A 30 -1.39 29.49 21.80
N VAL A 31 -0.44 28.90 21.09
CA VAL A 31 -0.62 28.62 19.66
C VAL A 31 -1.50 27.40 19.51
N ARG A 32 -2.66 27.62 18.87
CA ARG A 32 -3.64 26.61 18.46
C ARG A 32 -2.96 25.29 18.12
N ARG A 33 -3.17 24.28 18.96
CA ARG A 33 -2.89 22.89 18.63
C ARG A 33 -3.74 22.55 17.41
N SER A 34 -3.15 22.65 16.23
CA SER A 34 -3.45 21.69 15.18
C SER A 34 -3.05 20.35 15.76
N GLU A 35 -4.03 19.61 16.30
CA GLU A 35 -3.86 18.20 16.61
C GLU A 35 -3.15 17.56 15.42
N PRO A 36 -1.98 16.92 15.61
CA PRO A 36 -1.56 15.92 14.67
C PRO A 36 -2.66 14.88 14.73
N GLN A 37 -3.55 14.84 13.73
CA GLN A 37 -4.38 13.68 13.52
C GLN A 37 -3.44 12.49 13.67
N PRO A 38 -3.73 11.54 14.58
CA PRO A 38 -2.92 10.35 14.63
C PRO A 38 -2.99 9.81 13.22
N ALA A 39 -1.84 9.82 12.52
CA ALA A 39 -1.67 9.02 11.34
C ALA A 39 -2.14 7.66 11.80
N ARG A 40 -3.34 7.25 11.34
CA ARG A 40 -3.84 5.91 11.56
C ARG A 40 -2.74 5.07 11.01
N GLN A 41 -1.89 4.58 11.90
CA GLN A 41 -0.92 3.57 11.57
C GLN A 41 -1.84 2.49 11.04
N ALA A 42 -1.83 2.34 9.72
CA ALA A 42 -2.37 1.15 9.10
C ALA A 42 -1.50 0.06 9.72
N GLY A 43 -1.99 -0.49 10.83
CA GLY A 43 -1.45 -1.68 11.44
C GLY A 43 -1.32 -2.72 10.32
N PRO A 44 -0.36 -3.64 10.46
CA PRO A 44 0.06 -4.54 9.38
C PRO A 44 -1.18 -4.97 8.61
N ALA A 45 -1.25 -4.53 7.33
CA ALA A 45 -2.40 -4.74 6.45
C ALA A 45 -2.87 -6.16 6.72
N ALA A 46 -4.03 -6.26 7.38
CA ALA A 46 -4.39 -7.45 8.11
C ALA A 46 -4.28 -8.62 7.14
N GLN A 47 -3.32 -9.51 7.39
CA GLN A 47 -2.89 -10.46 6.38
C GLN A 47 -4.09 -11.39 6.15
N LEU A 48 -4.77 -11.17 5.04
CA LEU A 48 -5.88 -11.99 4.63
C LEU A 48 -5.43 -13.45 4.63
N THR A 49 -6.26 -14.34 5.13
CA THR A 49 -5.97 -15.77 4.97
C THR A 49 -6.07 -16.14 3.49
N MET A 50 -5.34 -17.16 3.03
CA MET A 50 -5.40 -17.60 1.62
C MET A 50 -6.85 -17.81 1.16
N SER A 51 -7.71 -18.38 2.02
CA SER A 51 -9.13 -18.57 1.73
C SER A 51 -9.91 -17.27 1.50
N GLU A 52 -9.59 -16.19 2.23
CA GLU A 52 -10.23 -14.89 2.05
C GLU A 52 -9.76 -14.21 0.76
N ILE A 53 -8.46 -14.28 0.47
CA ILE A 53 -7.90 -13.78 -0.79
C ILE A 53 -8.54 -14.52 -1.96
N ASP A 54 -8.69 -15.84 -1.87
CA ASP A 54 -9.29 -16.65 -2.93
C ASP A 54 -10.77 -16.33 -3.14
N ALA A 55 -11.55 -16.21 -2.06
CA ALA A 55 -12.97 -15.82 -2.15
C ALA A 55 -13.14 -14.45 -2.83
N PHE A 56 -12.24 -13.51 -2.54
CA PHE A 56 -12.23 -12.21 -3.17
C PHE A 56 -11.78 -12.30 -4.64
N LYS A 57 -10.69 -13.02 -4.94
CA LYS A 57 -10.17 -13.24 -6.30
C LYS A 57 -11.22 -13.90 -7.20
N VAL A 58 -11.96 -14.90 -6.72
CA VAL A 58 -13.04 -15.57 -7.45
C VAL A 58 -14.11 -14.58 -7.90
N GLN A 59 -14.52 -13.67 -7.01
CA GLN A 59 -15.52 -12.64 -7.34
C GLN A 59 -14.94 -11.66 -8.35
N MET A 60 -13.72 -11.17 -8.13
CA MET A 60 -13.03 -10.26 -9.04
C MET A 60 -12.88 -10.79 -10.46
N ARG A 61 -12.58 -12.09 -10.63
CA ARG A 61 -12.46 -12.73 -11.95
C ARG A 61 -13.73 -12.56 -12.79
N ARG A 62 -14.92 -12.45 -12.18
CA ARG A 62 -16.19 -12.27 -12.89
C ARG A 62 -16.36 -10.87 -13.46
N CYS A 63 -15.76 -9.86 -12.83
CA CYS A 63 -15.88 -8.46 -13.28
C CYS A 63 -14.67 -7.95 -14.03
N TRP A 64 -13.51 -8.58 -13.85
CA TRP A 64 -12.27 -8.11 -14.45
C TRP A 64 -12.17 -8.52 -15.91
N SER A 65 -12.27 -7.53 -16.80
CA SER A 65 -11.96 -7.71 -18.21
C SER A 65 -10.48 -7.46 -18.42
N VAL A 66 -9.68 -8.52 -18.53
CA VAL A 66 -8.26 -8.36 -18.87
C VAL A 66 -8.16 -7.72 -20.25
N PRO A 67 -7.48 -6.57 -20.41
CA PRO A 67 -7.29 -5.99 -21.73
C PRO A 67 -6.48 -6.96 -22.60
N ALA A 68 -7.09 -7.43 -23.69
CA ALA A 68 -6.45 -8.31 -24.66
C ALA A 68 -5.26 -7.60 -25.32
N GLY A 69 -4.13 -8.29 -25.46
CA GLY A 69 -2.94 -7.75 -26.13
C GLY A 69 -1.77 -7.39 -25.21
N ALA A 70 -1.73 -7.88 -23.97
CA ALA A 70 -0.55 -7.76 -23.11
C ALA A 70 0.62 -8.60 -23.66
N ALA A 71 1.29 -8.11 -24.69
CA ALA A 71 2.67 -8.48 -24.95
C ALA A 71 3.44 -8.16 -23.65
N ASN A 72 4.05 -9.17 -23.04
CA ASN A 72 4.69 -9.10 -21.71
C ASN A 72 3.71 -9.03 -20.52
N ALA A 73 2.62 -9.80 -20.53
CA ALA A 73 1.72 -9.98 -19.39
C ALA A 73 2.46 -10.28 -18.05
N GLU A 74 3.63 -10.92 -18.12
CA GLU A 74 4.47 -11.26 -16.96
C GLU A 74 5.02 -10.06 -16.19
N SER A 75 5.23 -8.93 -16.87
CA SER A 75 5.74 -7.73 -16.22
C SER A 75 4.62 -6.82 -15.73
N LEU A 76 3.37 -7.04 -16.16
CA LEU A 76 2.22 -6.16 -15.95
C LEU A 76 1.51 -6.46 -14.62
N VAL A 77 2.21 -6.16 -13.53
CA VAL A 77 1.73 -6.33 -12.16
C VAL A 77 1.12 -5.02 -11.67
N VAL A 78 -0.22 -4.94 -11.53
CA VAL A 78 -0.92 -3.74 -11.03
C VAL A 78 -1.30 -3.95 -9.56
N ARG A 79 -0.81 -3.08 -8.66
CA ARG A 79 -1.10 -3.15 -7.22
C ARG A 79 -2.13 -2.11 -6.82
N ILE A 80 -3.28 -2.55 -6.31
CA ILE A 80 -4.40 -1.68 -5.95
C ILE A 80 -4.81 -1.94 -4.51
N LYS A 81 -4.89 -0.88 -3.70
CA LYS A 81 -5.47 -0.92 -2.37
C LYS A 81 -6.97 -0.68 -2.44
N VAL A 82 -7.74 -1.59 -1.87
CA VAL A 82 -9.20 -1.56 -1.82
C VAL A 82 -9.64 -1.40 -0.38
N PHE A 83 -10.66 -0.58 -0.18
CA PHE A 83 -11.22 -0.30 1.14
C PHE A 83 -12.69 -0.68 1.13
N LEU A 84 -13.07 -1.59 2.02
CA LEU A 84 -14.41 -2.15 2.09
C LEU A 84 -15.10 -1.79 3.40
N ARG A 85 -16.42 -1.69 3.35
CA ARG A 85 -17.31 -1.61 4.52
C ARG A 85 -17.75 -3.03 4.92
N PRO A 86 -18.33 -3.22 6.12
CA PRO A 86 -18.81 -4.54 6.57
C PRO A 86 -19.88 -5.18 5.67
N ASP A 87 -20.60 -4.37 4.89
CA ASP A 87 -21.58 -4.82 3.89
C ASP A 87 -20.94 -5.24 2.55
N GLY A 88 -19.61 -5.17 2.44
CA GLY A 88 -18.88 -5.47 1.21
C GLY A 88 -18.82 -4.32 0.21
N SER A 89 -19.44 -3.17 0.49
CA SER A 89 -19.40 -1.99 -0.38
C SER A 89 -18.05 -1.27 -0.27
N LEU A 90 -17.68 -0.48 -1.29
CA LEU A 90 -16.46 0.34 -1.25
C LEU A 90 -16.63 1.49 -0.26
N SER A 91 -15.79 1.52 0.78
CA SER A 91 -15.79 2.63 1.74
C SER A 91 -15.24 3.91 1.14
N GLN A 92 -14.31 3.80 0.20
CA GLN A 92 -13.70 4.89 -0.57
C GLN A 92 -13.24 4.38 -1.95
N PRO A 93 -12.88 5.30 -2.89
CA PRO A 93 -12.31 4.90 -4.16
C PRO A 93 -11.05 4.04 -4.00
N PRO A 94 -10.89 2.96 -4.80
CA PRO A 94 -9.66 2.16 -4.79
C PRO A 94 -8.46 3.00 -5.20
N GLN A 95 -7.30 2.71 -4.61
CA GLN A 95 -6.07 3.48 -4.75
C GLN A 95 -4.99 2.66 -5.46
N LEU A 96 -4.38 3.22 -6.51
CA LEU A 96 -3.27 2.57 -7.20
C LEU A 96 -1.98 2.78 -6.40
N ILE A 97 -1.35 1.68 -5.97
CA ILE A 97 -0.13 1.72 -5.17
C ILE A 97 1.10 1.97 -6.05
N ASN A 98 1.20 1.29 -7.21
CA ASN A 98 2.37 1.38 -8.09
C ASN A 98 2.15 2.36 -9.26
N ASN A 99 1.78 3.60 -8.92
CA ASN A 99 1.54 4.68 -9.88
C ASN A 99 2.79 5.13 -10.65
N SER A 100 4.00 4.84 -10.18
CA SER A 100 5.27 5.19 -10.86
C SER A 100 5.34 4.65 -12.29
N ARG A 101 4.72 3.49 -12.54
CA ARG A 101 4.67 2.86 -13.86
C ARG A 101 3.72 3.58 -14.83
N LEU A 102 2.75 4.35 -14.33
CA LEU A 102 1.96 5.27 -15.17
C LEU A 102 2.79 6.44 -15.69
N LEU A 103 3.76 6.89 -14.90
CA LEU A 103 4.65 8.01 -15.25
C LEU A 103 5.68 7.60 -16.30
N SER A 104 6.01 6.30 -16.39
CA SER A 104 6.88 5.74 -17.43
C SER A 104 6.26 5.71 -18.84
N GLY A 105 4.98 6.09 -18.98
CA GLY A 105 4.31 6.14 -20.28
C GLY A 105 3.83 4.78 -20.80
N ASP A 106 3.82 3.74 -19.96
CA ASP A 106 3.35 2.41 -20.33
C ASP A 106 1.81 2.42 -20.52
N SER A 107 1.39 2.49 -21.78
CA SER A 107 -0.03 2.52 -22.18
C SER A 107 -0.77 1.24 -21.79
N TYR A 108 -0.09 0.09 -21.80
CA TYR A 108 -0.67 -1.18 -21.39
C TYR A 108 -0.90 -1.23 -19.89
N PHE A 109 0.08 -0.81 -19.10
CA PHE A 109 -0.08 -0.70 -17.65
C PHE A 109 -1.24 0.23 -17.29
N ARG A 110 -1.37 1.37 -17.98
CA ARG A 110 -2.50 2.29 -17.80
C ARG A 110 -3.84 1.62 -18.10
N ALA A 111 -3.95 0.92 -19.23
CA ALA A 111 -5.17 0.23 -19.62
C ALA A 111 -5.55 -0.88 -18.61
N ALA A 112 -4.56 -1.62 -18.11
CA ALA A 112 -4.77 -2.67 -17.11
C ALA A 112 -5.17 -2.10 -15.76
N ALA A 113 -4.52 -1.02 -15.30
CA ALA A 113 -4.87 -0.34 -14.07
C ALA A 113 -6.29 0.23 -14.12
N ASP A 114 -6.66 0.87 -15.23
CA ASP A 114 -8.02 1.37 -15.44
C ASP A 114 -9.05 0.24 -15.46
N SER A 115 -8.75 -0.86 -16.16
CA SER A 115 -9.62 -2.03 -16.18
C SER A 115 -9.82 -2.65 -14.79
N ALA A 116 -8.75 -2.79 -14.01
CA ALA A 116 -8.80 -3.30 -12.64
C ALA A 116 -9.61 -2.38 -11.71
N MET A 117 -9.41 -1.06 -11.79
CA MET A 117 -10.20 -0.10 -11.02
C MET A 117 -11.70 -0.17 -11.37
N ARG A 118 -12.05 -0.32 -12.65
CA ARG A 118 -13.45 -0.51 -13.08
C ARG A 118 -14.03 -1.83 -12.58
N ALA A 119 -13.25 -2.91 -12.62
CA ALA A 119 -13.67 -4.22 -12.14
C ALA A 119 -14.01 -4.21 -10.65
N ILE A 120 -13.17 -3.58 -9.82
CA ILE A 120 -13.42 -3.43 -8.38
C ILE A 120 -14.74 -2.71 -8.12
N ARG A 121 -14.99 -1.60 -8.83
CA ARG A 121 -16.24 -0.84 -8.69
C ARG A 121 -17.46 -1.63 -9.15
N ARG A 122 -17.32 -2.44 -10.20
CA ARG A 122 -18.41 -3.24 -10.76
C ARG A 122 -18.78 -4.45 -9.90
N CYS A 123 -17.81 -5.06 -9.24
CA CYS A 123 -18.01 -6.22 -8.39
C CYS A 123 -18.48 -5.87 -6.97
N ALA A 124 -18.35 -4.61 -6.55
CA ALA A 124 -18.91 -4.19 -5.28
C ALA A 124 -20.45 -4.28 -5.32
N PRO A 125 -21.11 -4.76 -4.25
CA PRO A 125 -20.52 -5.18 -2.98
C PRO A 125 -19.96 -6.62 -2.98
N PHE A 126 -18.80 -6.81 -2.33
CA PHE A 126 -18.14 -8.11 -2.21
C PHE A 126 -18.73 -8.95 -1.07
N GLN A 127 -18.93 -10.24 -1.32
CA GLN A 127 -19.37 -11.19 -0.30
C GLN A 127 -18.14 -11.69 0.47
N MET A 128 -17.94 -11.15 1.69
CA MET A 128 -16.84 -11.52 2.58
C MET A 128 -17.38 -11.93 3.96
N PRO A 129 -16.73 -12.87 4.68
CA PRO A 129 -17.19 -13.29 6.00
C PRO A 129 -17.16 -12.13 7.02
N ALA A 130 -18.32 -11.77 7.58
CA ALA A 130 -18.46 -10.64 8.52
C ALA A 130 -17.57 -10.81 9.77
N ASP A 131 -17.41 -12.03 10.26
CA ASP A 131 -16.61 -12.38 11.44
C ASP A 131 -15.13 -11.98 11.31
N LYS A 132 -14.67 -11.76 10.08
CA LYS A 132 -13.29 -11.43 9.74
C LYS A 132 -13.11 -10.05 9.15
N TYR A 133 -14.06 -9.13 9.35
CA TYR A 133 -13.99 -7.79 8.77
C TYR A 133 -12.66 -7.06 9.00
N ALA A 134 -12.02 -7.26 10.15
CA ALA A 134 -10.71 -6.69 10.42
C ALA A 134 -9.62 -7.14 9.43
N SER A 135 -9.71 -8.36 8.86
CA SER A 135 -8.75 -8.87 7.88
C SER A 135 -8.96 -8.28 6.49
N TRP A 136 -10.19 -7.95 6.10
CA TRP A 136 -10.53 -7.56 4.72
C TRP A 136 -11.08 -6.16 4.53
N ARG A 137 -11.17 -5.34 5.59
CA ARG A 137 -11.54 -3.92 5.44
C ARG A 137 -10.58 -3.12 4.56
N GLU A 138 -9.32 -3.54 4.50
CA GLU A 138 -8.25 -2.98 3.68
C GLU A 138 -7.51 -4.12 2.98
N ILE A 139 -7.61 -4.19 1.66
CA ILE A 139 -7.05 -5.28 0.86
C ILE A 139 -6.06 -4.70 -0.15
N ASP A 140 -4.83 -5.20 -0.12
CA ASP A 140 -3.85 -4.92 -1.16
C ASP A 140 -3.94 -6.04 -2.21
N LEU A 141 -4.47 -5.68 -3.38
CA LEU A 141 -4.64 -6.61 -4.48
C LEU A 141 -3.48 -6.50 -5.44
N ASN A 142 -3.00 -7.67 -5.85
CA ASN A 142 -2.07 -7.80 -6.94
C ASN A 142 -2.79 -8.35 -8.17
N PHE A 143 -3.00 -7.49 -9.16
CA PHE A 143 -3.51 -7.91 -10.46
C PHE A 143 -2.33 -8.31 -11.33
N ASP A 144 -2.01 -9.60 -11.27
CA ASP A 144 -1.09 -10.28 -12.19
C ASP A 144 -1.93 -11.11 -13.17
N PRO A 145 -1.87 -10.84 -14.49
CA PRO A 145 -2.57 -11.65 -15.48
C PRO A 145 -2.28 -13.15 -15.37
N ARG A 146 -1.08 -13.57 -14.93
CA ARG A 146 -0.74 -14.99 -14.74
C ARG A 146 -1.54 -15.64 -13.62
N GLU A 147 -1.72 -14.95 -12.51
CA GLU A 147 -2.52 -15.48 -11.38
C GLU A 147 -4.02 -15.51 -11.66
N MET A 148 -4.46 -14.69 -12.60
CA MET A 148 -5.88 -14.48 -12.88
C MET A 148 -6.36 -15.23 -14.13
N LEU A 149 -5.46 -15.54 -15.07
CA LEU A 149 -5.71 -16.32 -16.30
C LEU A 149 -5.09 -17.72 -16.26
N GLY A 150 -4.11 -17.97 -15.39
CA GLY A 150 -3.52 -19.29 -15.19
C GLY A 150 -4.40 -20.15 -14.30
N GLY A 151 -5.06 -21.13 -14.92
CA GLY A 151 -5.64 -22.31 -14.28
C GLY A 151 -4.92 -23.55 -14.76
#